data_AF-A0A2R6FFE9-F1
#
_entry.id   AF-A0A2R6FFE9-F1
#
_cell.length_a   1.000
_cell.length_b   1.000
_cell.length_c   1.000
_cell.angle_alpha   90.00
_cell.angle_beta   90.00
_cell.angle_gamma   90.00
#
_symmetry.space_group_name_H-M   'P 1'
#
loop_
_entity.id
_entity.type
_entity.pdbx_description
1 polymer ?
#
loop_
_entity_poly.entity_id
_entity_poly.type
_entity_poly.pdbx_seq_one_letter_code
_entity_poly.pdbx_strand_id
1 'polypeptide(L)'
;MVTTALEWLRPHSVPLGIVAVLAVAALFVPPLVLNPSAETYAITAAILVLAVVSSVPYAVGVSLLTLPPQYLGSATYASPGGIPDEGKPKPTAALRHAGAGVTYVLSAGAVGGIGIGVDVASSASASTPPTGVPFTYLAGGVVGVVFVALQLWRYDAPLSDLETQTVIWTVGLGLLLVPAGRVAIWVFGGGLPF
;
A
#
# COMPACT_ATOMS: atom_id res chain seq x y z
N MET A 1 2.53 7.33 -30.71
CA MET A 1 1.30 6.94 -29.98
C MET A 1 1.59 6.26 -28.64
N VAL A 2 2.58 5.35 -28.54
CA VAL A 2 2.94 4.70 -27.26
C VAL A 2 3.55 5.69 -26.25
N THR A 3 4.34 6.67 -26.71
CA THR A 3 4.96 7.71 -25.88
C THR A 3 3.95 8.63 -25.19
N THR A 4 2.90 9.07 -25.90
CA THR A 4 1.85 9.94 -25.36
C THR A 4 0.98 9.27 -24.29
N ALA A 5 0.76 7.95 -24.40
CA ALA A 5 -0.02 7.20 -23.41
C ALA A 5 0.78 6.96 -22.11
N LEU A 6 2.07 6.64 -22.23
CA LEU A 6 2.99 6.46 -21.10
C LEU A 6 3.19 7.76 -20.32
N GLU A 7 3.32 8.89 -21.01
CA GLU A 7 3.41 10.22 -20.38
C GLU A 7 2.13 10.59 -19.62
N TRP A 8 0.95 10.27 -20.17
CA TRP A 8 -0.33 10.49 -19.49
C TRP A 8 -0.53 9.61 -18.25
N LEU A 9 -0.06 8.35 -18.31
CA LEU A 9 -0.15 7.42 -17.19
C LEU A 9 0.84 7.72 -16.06
N ARG A 10 2.00 8.31 -16.37
CA ARG A 10 3.08 8.51 -15.40
C ARG A 10 2.64 9.24 -14.12
N PRO A 11 1.90 10.36 -14.16
CA PRO A 11 1.40 11.03 -12.94
C PRO A 11 0.42 10.17 -12.11
N HIS A 12 -0.31 9.26 -12.75
CA HIS A 12 -1.36 8.43 -12.15
C HIS A 12 -0.89 6.99 -11.88
N SER A 13 0.37 6.67 -12.19
CA SER A 13 0.90 5.32 -12.18
C SER A 13 0.79 4.66 -10.80
N VAL A 14 1.21 5.34 -9.74
CA VAL A 14 1.16 4.83 -8.36
C VAL A 14 -0.27 4.52 -7.91
N PRO A 15 -1.24 5.45 -7.95
CA PRO A 15 -2.61 5.14 -7.52
C PRO A 15 -3.24 4.05 -8.39
N LEU A 16 -3.03 4.06 -9.71
CA LEU A 16 -3.55 3.01 -10.59
C LEU A 16 -2.90 1.65 -10.31
N GLY A 17 -1.60 1.62 -10.06
CA GLY A 17 -0.86 0.40 -9.75
C GLY A 17 -1.31 -0.23 -8.44
N ILE A 18 -1.49 0.57 -7.39
CA ILE A 18 -1.99 0.08 -6.09
C ILE A 18 -3.43 -0.42 -6.20
N VAL A 19 -4.30 0.31 -6.92
CA VAL A 19 -5.67 -0.15 -7.19
C VAL A 19 -5.67 -1.44 -8.00
N ALA A 20 -4.78 -1.58 -8.99
CA ALA A 20 -4.65 -2.79 -9.77
C ALA A 20 -4.20 -3.98 -8.91
N VAL A 21 -3.22 -3.80 -8.01
CA VAL A 21 -2.80 -4.83 -7.06
C VAL A 21 -3.96 -5.26 -6.16
N LEU A 22 -4.69 -4.30 -5.60
CA LEU A 22 -5.86 -4.57 -4.77
C LEU A 22 -6.94 -5.33 -5.54
N ALA A 23 -7.28 -4.88 -6.75
CA ALA A 23 -8.29 -5.52 -7.58
C ALA A 23 -7.89 -6.95 -7.97
N VAL A 24 -6.63 -7.15 -8.39
CA VAL A 24 -6.11 -8.47 -8.72
C VAL A 24 -6.15 -9.38 -7.49
N ALA A 25 -5.68 -8.90 -6.33
CA ALA A 25 -5.72 -9.66 -5.10
C ALA A 25 -7.16 -10.05 -4.74
N ALA A 26 -8.10 -9.09 -4.74
CA ALA A 26 -9.49 -9.31 -4.34
C ALA A 26 -10.26 -10.24 -5.30
N LEU A 27 -9.98 -10.18 -6.61
CA LEU A 27 -10.71 -10.94 -7.61
C LEU A 27 -10.17 -12.36 -7.79
N PHE A 28 -8.85 -12.56 -7.65
CA PHE A 28 -8.20 -13.82 -8.01
C PHE A 28 -7.70 -14.61 -6.80
N VAL A 29 -7.26 -13.99 -5.71
CA VAL A 29 -6.70 -14.76 -4.57
C VAL A 29 -7.77 -15.59 -3.87
N PRO A 30 -8.95 -15.05 -3.48
CA PRO A 30 -9.98 -15.86 -2.81
C PRO A 30 -10.45 -17.09 -3.60
N PRO A 31 -10.80 -17.00 -4.91
CA PRO A 31 -11.24 -18.18 -5.65
C PRO A 31 -10.12 -19.19 -5.91
N LEU A 32 -8.84 -18.77 -5.92
CA LEU A 32 -7.70 -19.68 -6.05
C LEU A 32 -7.44 -20.49 -4.77
N VAL A 33 -7.76 -19.94 -3.60
CA VAL A 33 -7.54 -20.58 -2.30
C VAL A 33 -8.73 -21.42 -1.86
N LEU A 34 -9.94 -20.95 -2.13
CA LEU A 34 -11.18 -21.65 -1.82
C LEU A 34 -11.71 -22.33 -3.08
N ASN A 35 -12.79 -21.80 -3.65
CA ASN A 35 -13.31 -22.12 -4.98
C ASN A 35 -14.10 -20.89 -5.50
N PRO A 36 -14.24 -20.70 -6.81
CA PRO A 36 -15.02 -19.60 -7.37
C PRO A 36 -16.52 -19.81 -7.12
N SER A 37 -17.09 -19.04 -6.20
CA SER A 37 -18.52 -19.03 -5.88
C SER A 37 -18.97 -17.65 -5.40
N ALA A 38 -20.27 -17.38 -5.45
CA ALA A 38 -20.84 -16.14 -4.91
C ALA A 38 -20.57 -15.98 -3.40
N GLU A 39 -20.56 -17.09 -2.67
CA GLU A 39 -20.24 -17.14 -1.24
C GLU A 39 -18.80 -16.70 -0.97
N THR A 40 -17.83 -17.21 -1.74
CA THR A 40 -16.41 -16.82 -1.64
C THR A 40 -16.24 -15.31 -1.82
N TYR A 41 -16.93 -14.71 -2.81
CA TYR A 41 -16.87 -13.27 -3.04
C TYR A 41 -17.58 -12.46 -1.96
N ALA A 42 -18.69 -12.96 -1.40
CA ALA A 42 -19.39 -12.31 -0.30
C ALA A 42 -18.53 -12.28 0.98
N ILE A 43 -17.89 -13.41 1.32
CA ILE A 43 -16.95 -13.50 2.45
C ILE A 43 -15.76 -12.57 2.23
N THR A 44 -15.19 -12.57 1.02
CA THR A 44 -14.09 -11.66 0.67
C THR A 44 -14.49 -10.20 0.85
N ALA A 45 -15.67 -9.81 0.36
CA ALA A 45 -16.16 -8.44 0.50
C ALA A 45 -16.33 -8.06 1.99
N ALA A 46 -16.86 -8.95 2.83
CA ALA A 46 -16.96 -8.71 4.27
C ALA A 46 -15.58 -8.53 4.93
N ILE A 47 -14.60 -9.37 4.59
CA ILE A 47 -13.21 -9.26 5.06
C ILE A 47 -12.58 -7.94 4.59
N LEU A 48 -12.80 -7.54 3.34
CA LEU A 48 -12.28 -6.28 2.80
C LEU A 48 -12.85 -5.07 3.53
N VAL A 49 -14.17 -5.05 3.76
CA VAL A 49 -14.81 -3.97 4.52
C VAL A 49 -14.21 -3.89 5.92
N LEU A 50 -14.09 -5.03 6.60
CA LEU A 50 -13.51 -5.09 7.94
C LEU A 50 -12.04 -4.62 7.94
N ALA A 51 -11.23 -5.12 7.01
CA ALA A 51 -9.82 -4.76 6.89
C ALA A 51 -9.64 -3.27 6.64
N VAL A 52 -10.44 -2.68 5.74
CA VAL A 52 -10.39 -1.24 5.44
C VAL A 52 -10.78 -0.43 6.67
N VAL A 53 -11.92 -0.72 7.30
CA VAL A 53 -12.41 0.02 8.47
C VAL A 53 -11.40 -0.06 9.62
N SER A 54 -10.85 -1.24 9.89
CA SER A 54 -9.86 -1.45 10.95
C SER A 54 -8.51 -0.82 10.65
N SER A 55 -8.18 -0.60 9.37
CA SER A 55 -6.94 0.06 8.95
C SER A 55 -7.01 1.58 9.10
N VAL A 56 -8.19 2.18 9.25
CA VAL A 56 -8.36 3.65 9.29
C VAL A 56 -7.48 4.32 10.35
N PRO A 57 -7.42 3.88 11.62
CA PRO A 57 -6.59 4.55 12.62
C PRO A 57 -5.11 4.53 12.27
N TYR A 58 -4.63 3.41 11.72
CA TYR A 58 -3.25 3.28 11.26
C TYR A 58 -2.98 4.17 10.04
N ALA A 59 -3.90 4.21 9.09
CA ALA A 59 -3.84 5.07 7.91
C ALA A 59 -3.75 6.55 8.29
N VAL A 60 -4.58 6.99 9.25
CA VAL A 60 -4.51 8.35 9.81
C VAL A 60 -3.17 8.59 10.48
N GLY A 61 -2.70 7.66 11.32
CA GLY A 61 -1.41 7.76 12.01
C GLY A 61 -0.23 7.89 11.07
N VAL A 62 -0.13 7.03 10.05
CA VAL A 62 0.91 7.09 9.01
C VAL A 62 0.84 8.38 8.21
N SER A 63 -0.36 8.81 7.81
CA SER A 63 -0.53 10.06 7.07
C SER A 63 -0.09 11.27 7.89
N LEU A 64 -0.42 11.34 9.17
CA LEU A 64 0.04 12.41 10.06
C LEU A 64 1.56 12.36 10.31
N LEU A 65 2.09 11.16 10.58
CA LEU A 65 3.52 10.94 10.83
C LEU A 65 4.40 11.35 9.66
N THR A 66 3.88 11.25 8.43
CA THR A 66 4.61 11.55 7.20
C THR A 66 4.41 12.99 6.72
N LEU A 67 3.66 13.83 7.43
CA LEU A 67 3.54 15.26 7.13
C LEU A 67 4.83 16.06 7.38
N PRO A 68 5.53 15.93 8.53
CA PRO A 68 6.73 16.74 8.81
C PRO A 68 7.84 16.61 7.75
N PRO A 69 8.19 15.41 7.23
CA PRO A 69 9.16 15.27 6.15
C PRO A 69 8.82 16.06 4.88
N GLN A 70 7.55 16.34 4.62
CA GLN A 70 7.15 17.16 3.47
C GLN A 70 7.62 18.61 3.57
N TYR A 71 7.74 19.13 4.80
CA TYR A 71 8.25 20.47 5.07
C TYR A 71 9.78 20.56 4.92
N LEU A 72 10.46 19.41 4.77
CA LEU A 72 11.89 19.28 4.55
C LEU A 72 12.23 19.00 3.07
N GLY A 73 11.32 19.32 2.13
CA GLY A 73 11.54 19.08 0.70
C GLY A 73 11.71 17.61 0.31
N SER A 74 11.25 16.66 1.14
CA SER A 74 11.45 15.23 0.93
C SER A 74 10.35 14.58 0.07
N ALA A 75 10.55 13.31 -0.31
CA ALA A 75 9.59 12.54 -1.09
C ALA A 75 8.22 12.44 -0.41
N THR A 76 7.15 12.37 -1.21
CA THR A 76 5.76 12.36 -0.72
C THR A 76 4.95 11.23 -1.35
N TYR A 77 3.85 10.82 -0.73
CA TYR A 77 2.93 9.83 -1.31
C TYR A 77 2.22 10.35 -2.59
N ALA A 78 2.07 11.66 -2.73
CA ALA A 78 1.37 12.26 -3.87
C ALA A 78 2.30 12.55 -5.06
N SER A 79 3.57 12.88 -4.81
CA SER A 79 4.50 13.37 -5.82
C SER A 79 5.95 13.00 -5.50
N PRO A 80 6.76 12.65 -6.53
CA PRO A 80 8.19 12.39 -6.36
C PRO A 80 8.94 13.66 -5.97
N GLY A 81 8.57 14.80 -6.55
CA GLY A 81 9.20 16.08 -6.27
C GLY A 81 8.83 16.61 -4.89
N GLY A 82 9.85 16.80 -4.05
CA GLY A 82 9.80 17.71 -2.91
C GLY A 82 9.42 19.11 -3.36
N ILE A 83 8.73 19.85 -2.49
CA ILE A 83 8.33 21.23 -2.78
C ILE A 83 9.61 22.07 -2.94
N PRO A 84 9.71 22.95 -3.96
CA PRO A 84 10.91 23.75 -4.20
C PRO A 84 11.32 24.54 -2.95
N ASP A 85 12.62 24.57 -2.70
CA ASP A 85 13.37 24.97 -1.49
C ASP A 85 13.11 26.37 -0.91
N GLU A 86 12.07 27.08 -1.35
CA GLU A 86 11.80 28.46 -0.92
C GLU A 86 10.34 28.71 -0.49
N GLY A 87 9.47 27.70 -0.50
CA GLY A 87 8.06 27.84 -0.16
C GLY A 87 7.53 26.81 0.82
N LYS A 88 6.86 27.26 1.90
CA LYS A 88 6.07 26.37 2.77
C LYS A 88 5.11 25.52 1.91
N PRO A 89 4.93 24.23 2.19
CA PRO A 89 3.92 23.41 1.53
C PRO A 89 2.56 24.08 1.51
N LYS A 90 1.96 24.19 0.31
CA LYS A 90 0.56 24.62 0.21
C LYS A 90 -0.31 23.62 0.98
N PRO A 91 -1.34 24.07 1.72
CA PRO A 91 -2.26 23.16 2.43
C PRO A 91 -2.85 22.08 1.52
N THR A 92 -3.06 22.41 0.24
CA THR A 92 -3.53 21.47 -0.78
C THR A 92 -2.54 20.35 -1.08
N ALA A 93 -1.24 20.58 -0.99
CA ALA A 93 -0.21 19.56 -1.17
C ALA A 93 -0.16 18.60 0.03
N ALA A 94 -0.26 19.14 1.25
CA ALA A 94 -0.37 18.34 2.47
C ALA A 94 -1.63 17.46 2.45
N LEU A 95 -2.77 18.02 2.03
CA LEU A 95 -4.03 17.26 1.91
C LEU A 95 -3.93 16.15 0.85
N ARG A 96 -3.30 16.41 -0.30
CA ARG A 96 -3.08 15.40 -1.34
C ARG A 96 -2.18 14.27 -0.85
N HIS A 97 -1.11 14.59 -0.12
CA HIS A 97 -0.23 13.59 0.47
C HIS A 97 -0.94 12.76 1.54
N ALA A 98 -1.63 13.41 2.47
CA ALA A 98 -2.38 12.72 3.51
C ALA A 98 -3.46 11.81 2.91
N GLY A 99 -4.18 12.31 1.89
CA GLY A 99 -5.18 11.53 1.16
C GLY A 99 -4.57 10.32 0.44
N ALA A 100 -3.47 10.52 -0.31
CA ALA A 100 -2.77 9.43 -0.98
C ALA A 100 -2.22 8.41 0.04
N GLY A 101 -1.60 8.85 1.12
CA GLY A 101 -1.10 8.00 2.19
C GLY A 101 -2.21 7.17 2.83
N VAL A 102 -3.37 7.79 3.12
CA VAL A 102 -4.53 7.06 3.65
C VAL A 102 -4.96 5.99 2.65
N THR A 103 -5.16 6.34 1.38
CA THR A 103 -5.62 5.39 0.36
C THR A 103 -4.65 4.22 0.18
N TYR A 104 -3.34 4.48 0.21
CA TYR A 104 -2.33 3.43 0.04
C TYR A 104 -2.24 2.52 1.26
N VAL A 105 -2.33 3.07 2.47
CA VAL A 105 -2.37 2.26 3.70
C VAL A 105 -3.64 1.42 3.76
N LEU A 106 -4.80 1.97 3.38
CA LEU A 106 -6.06 1.20 3.32
C LEU A 106 -5.97 0.08 2.28
N SER A 107 -5.36 0.34 1.13
CA SER A 107 -5.14 -0.68 0.09
C SER A 107 -4.19 -1.78 0.57
N ALA A 108 -3.09 -1.41 1.24
CA ALA A 108 -2.16 -2.36 1.85
C ALA A 108 -2.83 -3.16 2.98
N GLY A 109 -3.67 -2.53 3.78
CA GLY A 109 -4.49 -3.17 4.80
C GLY A 109 -5.47 -4.19 4.22
N ALA A 110 -6.16 -3.84 3.15
CA ALA A 110 -7.07 -4.71 2.43
C ALA A 110 -6.36 -5.92 1.79
N VAL A 111 -5.23 -5.70 1.12
CA VAL A 111 -4.40 -6.77 0.53
C VAL A 111 -3.81 -7.66 1.63
N GLY A 112 -3.36 -7.07 2.75
CA GLY A 112 -2.96 -7.79 3.95
C GLY A 112 -4.09 -8.65 4.53
N GLY A 113 -5.31 -8.10 4.60
CA GLY A 113 -6.57 -8.76 4.96
C GLY A 113 -6.81 -10.05 4.19
N ILE A 114 -6.65 -9.97 2.86
CA ILE A 114 -6.72 -11.15 1.97
C ILE A 114 -5.62 -12.15 2.33
N GLY A 115 -4.39 -11.69 2.55
CA GLY A 115 -3.26 -12.53 2.97
C GLY A 115 -3.53 -13.34 4.24
N ILE A 116 -4.19 -12.74 5.24
CA ILE A 116 -4.61 -13.46 6.46
C ILE A 116 -5.65 -14.54 6.13
N GLY A 117 -6.61 -14.22 5.26
CA GLY A 117 -7.57 -15.21 4.77
C GLY A 117 -6.87 -16.43 4.15
N VAL A 118 -5.78 -16.20 3.41
CA VAL A 118 -4.92 -17.27 2.86
C VAL A 118 -4.21 -18.04 3.96
N ASP A 119 -3.61 -17.37 4.95
CA ASP A 119 -2.95 -18.02 6.10
C ASP A 119 -3.93 -18.95 6.86
N VAL A 120 -5.15 -18.47 7.10
CA VAL A 120 -6.21 -19.24 7.80
C VAL A 120 -6.72 -20.42 6.96
N ALA A 121 -6.97 -20.21 5.67
CA ALA A 121 -7.43 -21.29 4.79
C ALA A 121 -6.34 -22.35 4.55
N SER A 122 -5.08 -21.93 4.47
CA SER A 122 -3.91 -22.80 4.30
C SER A 122 -3.52 -23.55 5.57
N SER A 123 -3.77 -22.99 6.75
CA SER A 123 -3.58 -23.74 8.01
C SER A 123 -4.66 -24.81 8.19
N ALA A 124 -5.87 -24.58 7.67
CA ALA A 124 -6.93 -25.58 7.63
C ALA A 124 -6.70 -26.68 6.56
N SER A 125 -5.87 -26.41 5.55
CA SER A 125 -5.60 -27.30 4.42
C SER A 125 -4.10 -27.55 4.30
N ALA A 126 -3.59 -28.73 4.70
CA ALA A 126 -2.15 -29.07 4.77
C ALA A 126 -1.34 -29.03 3.43
N SER A 127 -1.86 -28.38 2.39
CA SER A 127 -1.38 -28.37 1.01
C SER A 127 -0.55 -27.13 0.61
N THR A 128 -0.49 -26.07 1.42
CA THR A 128 0.30 -24.86 1.09
C THR A 128 1.68 -24.90 1.76
N PRO A 129 2.78 -24.82 0.99
CA PRO A 129 4.13 -24.77 1.56
C PRO A 129 4.30 -23.56 2.49
N PRO A 130 4.90 -23.72 3.68
CA PRO A 130 5.18 -22.59 4.56
C PRO A 130 6.19 -21.65 3.90
N THR A 131 5.81 -20.38 3.74
CA THR A 131 6.64 -19.31 3.16
C THR A 131 7.69 -18.76 4.12
N GLY A 132 7.69 -19.19 5.39
CA GLY A 132 8.57 -18.68 6.45
C GLY A 132 8.26 -17.25 6.92
N VAL A 133 7.37 -16.53 6.22
CA VAL A 133 6.90 -15.17 6.53
C VAL A 133 5.37 -15.14 6.38
N PRO A 134 4.61 -14.64 7.37
CA PRO A 134 3.15 -14.56 7.27
C PRO A 134 2.69 -13.82 6.00
N PHE A 135 1.67 -14.35 5.31
CA PHE A 135 1.18 -13.76 4.06
C PHE A 135 0.70 -12.32 4.24
N THR A 136 0.30 -11.95 5.46
CA THR A 136 -0.04 -10.56 5.84
C THR A 136 1.07 -9.56 5.49
N TYR A 137 2.32 -9.90 5.79
CA TYR A 137 3.47 -9.03 5.57
C TYR A 137 3.94 -9.07 4.11
N LEU A 138 3.86 -10.25 3.48
CA LEU A 138 4.14 -10.38 2.05
C LEU A 138 3.16 -9.52 1.24
N ALA A 139 1.88 -9.56 1.58
CA ALA A 139 0.82 -8.80 0.95
C ALA A 139 1.01 -7.28 1.10
N GLY A 140 1.29 -6.78 2.32
CA GLY A 140 1.65 -5.37 2.54
C GLY A 140 2.96 -4.98 1.85
N GLY A 141 3.93 -5.91 1.82
CA GLY A 141 5.21 -5.79 1.11
C GLY A 141 5.05 -5.59 -0.38
N VAL A 142 4.17 -6.34 -1.04
CA VAL A 142 3.87 -6.18 -2.47
C VAL A 142 3.37 -4.76 -2.76
N VAL A 143 2.45 -4.23 -1.94
CA VAL A 143 1.96 -2.85 -2.12
C VAL A 143 3.07 -1.83 -1.90
N GLY A 144 3.92 -2.02 -0.88
CA GLY A 144 5.09 -1.18 -0.62
C GLY A 144 6.10 -1.18 -1.77
N VAL A 145 6.42 -2.36 -2.33
CA VAL A 145 7.34 -2.50 -3.46
C VAL A 145 6.77 -1.86 -4.72
N VAL A 146 5.48 -2.07 -5.01
CA VAL A 146 4.80 -1.44 -6.16
C VAL A 146 4.80 0.08 -6.01
N PHE A 147 4.52 0.59 -4.81
CA PHE A 147 4.65 2.01 -4.51
C PHE A 147 6.07 2.50 -4.81
N VAL A 148 7.10 1.89 -4.22
CA VAL A 148 8.50 2.32 -4.39
C VAL A 148 8.90 2.29 -5.86
N ALA A 149 8.62 1.20 -6.58
CA ALA A 149 9.01 1.04 -7.98
C ALA A 149 8.36 2.10 -8.88
N LEU A 150 7.05 2.32 -8.73
CA LEU A 150 6.32 3.31 -9.53
C LEU A 150 6.68 4.74 -9.13
N GLN A 151 6.93 4.98 -7.85
CA GLN A 151 7.35 6.28 -7.34
C GLN A 151 8.75 6.62 -7.85
N LEU A 152 9.67 5.66 -7.84
CA LEU A 152 11.02 5.79 -8.41
C LEU A 152 10.97 6.03 -9.92
N TRP A 153 10.12 5.29 -10.64
CA TRP A 153 9.92 5.48 -12.09
C TRP A 153 9.36 6.85 -12.47
N ARG A 154 8.63 7.50 -11.55
CA ARG A 154 8.11 8.86 -11.77
C ARG A 154 9.17 9.95 -11.60
N TYR A 155 10.31 9.67 -10.98
CA TYR A 155 11.43 10.60 -11.02
C TYR A 155 12.00 10.60 -12.44
N ASP A 156 11.96 11.75 -13.09
CA ASP A 156 12.42 11.93 -14.48
C ASP A 156 13.95 12.02 -14.55
N ALA A 157 14.64 11.12 -13.85
CA ALA A 157 16.10 11.03 -13.77
C ALA A 157 16.54 9.57 -13.56
N PRO A 158 17.71 9.17 -14.10
CA PRO A 158 18.33 7.89 -13.79
C PRO A 158 18.48 7.70 -12.28
N LEU A 159 18.33 6.46 -11.78
CA LEU A 159 18.48 6.17 -10.34
C LEU A 159 19.84 6.59 -9.76
N SER A 160 20.89 6.61 -10.60
CA SER A 160 22.24 7.10 -10.23
C SER A 160 22.28 8.60 -9.94
N ASP A 161 21.32 9.34 -10.47
CA ASP A 161 21.28 10.80 -10.45
C ASP A 161 20.24 11.31 -9.43
N LEU A 162 19.48 10.39 -8.81
CA LEU A 162 18.59 10.71 -7.70
C LEU A 162 19.39 10.93 -6.43
N GLU A 163 19.02 11.98 -5.70
CA GLU A 163 19.57 12.20 -4.38
C GLU A 163 19.24 11.02 -3.45
N THR A 164 20.25 10.49 -2.76
CA THR A 164 20.14 9.34 -1.87
C THR A 164 19.03 9.55 -0.82
N GLN A 165 18.88 10.78 -0.33
CA GLN A 165 17.84 11.15 0.62
C GLN A 165 16.43 10.90 0.06
N THR A 166 16.20 11.22 -1.21
CA THR A 166 14.92 10.99 -1.90
C THR A 166 14.58 9.50 -2.00
N VAL A 167 15.57 8.66 -2.32
CA VAL A 167 15.40 7.21 -2.40
C VAL A 167 15.09 6.65 -1.02
N ILE A 168 15.85 7.04 0.01
CA ILE A 168 15.63 6.61 1.40
C ILE A 168 14.21 6.96 1.86
N TRP A 169 13.75 8.19 1.59
CA TRP A 169 12.39 8.59 1.96
C TRP A 169 11.32 7.80 1.21
N THR A 170 11.50 7.57 -0.09
CA THR A 170 10.57 6.78 -0.90
C THR A 170 10.46 5.35 -0.37
N VAL A 171 11.59 4.73 -0.05
CA VAL A 171 11.63 3.40 0.56
C VAL A 171 10.98 3.41 1.95
N GLY A 172 11.27 4.41 2.78
CA GLY A 172 10.66 4.57 4.10
C GLY A 172 9.14 4.68 4.03
N LEU A 173 8.61 5.46 3.08
CA LEU A 173 7.16 5.55 2.83
C LEU A 173 6.58 4.19 2.41
N GLY A 174 7.25 3.46 1.51
CA GLY A 174 6.83 2.11 1.11
C GLY A 174 6.83 1.11 2.28
N LEU A 175 7.84 1.18 3.15
CA LEU A 175 7.96 0.31 4.33
C LEU A 175 6.84 0.55 5.35
N LEU A 176 6.33 1.78 5.48
CA LEU A 176 5.18 2.09 6.33
C LEU A 176 3.88 1.43 5.84
N LEU A 177 3.80 0.96 4.59
CA LEU A 177 2.62 0.23 4.09
C LEU A 177 2.62 -1.23 4.53
N VAL A 178 3.80 -1.83 4.76
CA VAL A 178 3.99 -3.25 5.06
C VAL A 178 3.17 -3.75 6.26
N PRO A 179 3.18 -3.06 7.42
CA PRO A 179 2.50 -3.58 8.60
C PRO A 179 0.98 -3.31 8.60
N ALA A 180 0.43 -2.61 7.59
CA ALA A 180 -0.96 -2.13 7.60
C ALA A 180 -1.98 -3.23 7.91
N GLY A 181 -1.89 -4.39 7.24
CA GLY A 181 -2.79 -5.52 7.48
C GLY A 181 -2.69 -6.08 8.90
N ARG A 182 -1.48 -6.12 9.48
CA ARG A 182 -1.28 -6.62 10.85
C ARG A 182 -1.76 -5.63 11.90
N VAL A 183 -1.51 -4.34 11.72
CA VAL A 183 -1.99 -3.30 12.65
C VAL A 183 -3.51 -3.27 12.66
N ALA A 184 -4.15 -3.42 11.51
CA ALA A 184 -5.61 -3.51 11.41
C ALA A 184 -6.19 -4.66 12.26
N ILE A 185 -5.56 -5.83 12.25
CA ILE A 185 -5.98 -6.93 13.13
C ILE A 185 -5.67 -6.62 14.60
N TRP A 186 -4.49 -6.09 14.91
CA TRP A 186 -4.08 -5.85 16.30
C TRP A 186 -5.03 -4.89 17.03
N VAL A 187 -5.51 -3.86 16.32
CA VAL A 187 -6.52 -2.92 16.81
C VAL A 187 -7.88 -3.60 17.07
N PHE A 188 -8.25 -4.61 16.28
CA PHE A 188 -9.52 -5.32 16.42
C PHE A 188 -9.47 -6.51 17.41
N GLY A 189 -8.32 -7.17 17.50
CA GLY A 189 -8.10 -8.37 18.31
C GLY A 189 -7.59 -8.11 19.73
N GLY A 190 -7.46 -6.84 20.15
CA GLY A 190 -7.02 -6.48 21.51
C GLY A 190 -5.61 -6.98 21.87
N GLY A 191 -4.75 -7.22 20.88
CA GLY A 191 -3.41 -7.76 21.10
C GLY A 191 -3.33 -9.26 21.40
N LEU A 192 -4.36 -10.04 21.08
CA LEU A 192 -4.28 -11.49 21.18
C LEU A 192 -3.19 -12.05 20.24
N PRO A 193 -2.30 -12.94 20.72
CA PRO A 193 -1.30 -13.58 19.90
C PRO A 193 -2.01 -14.57 18.97
N PHE A 194 -1.95 -14.32 17.66
CA PHE A 194 -2.14 -15.34 16.63
C PHE A 194 -0.78 -15.98 16.34
#